data_AF-A0A8C3U3B0-F1
#
_entry.id   AF-A0A8C3U3B0-F1
#
_cell.length_a   1.000
_cell.length_b   1.000
_cell.length_c   1.000
_cell.angle_alpha   90.00
_cell.angle_beta   90.00
_cell.angle_gamma   90.00
#
_symmetry.space_group_name_H-M   'P 1'
#
loop_
_entity.id
_entity.type
_entity.pdbx_description
1 polymer ?
#
loop_
_entity_poly.entity_id
_entity_poly.type
_entity_poly.pdbx_seq_one_letter_code
_entity_poly.pdbx_strand_id
1 'polypeptide(L)'
;MPINQLHHLTSGQLLRQKDDIKPSSAYLQGTFSCVRSTESISTMSFSGKYQLQSQENFEPFMRALGLPEEEIQKGKDIKSITEIVQDGKKFKITVTAGSKVLKNEFTIGEESEMELMNGQKAKVVVQMEGNNKLIGETKGMKSVTELNGDIITHTMTMGDLSLKRVSKRI
;
A
#
# COMPACT_ATOMS: atom_id res chain seq x y z
N MET A 1 -8.53 20.24 -65.24
CA MET A 1 -8.17 21.67 -65.28
C MET A 1 -9.42 22.50 -65.05
N PRO A 2 -9.34 23.72 -64.46
CA PRO A 2 -8.26 24.27 -63.62
C PRO A 2 -8.76 25.13 -62.41
N ILE A 3 -7.82 25.64 -61.57
CA ILE A 3 -7.86 26.97 -60.86
C ILE A 3 -8.97 27.20 -59.77
N ASN A 4 -8.83 27.92 -58.64
CA ASN A 4 -7.78 28.56 -57.78
C ASN A 4 -8.46 28.94 -56.42
N GLN A 5 -7.87 29.39 -55.30
CA GLN A 5 -6.50 29.60 -54.73
C GLN A 5 -6.56 29.14 -53.22
N LEU A 6 -5.54 29.00 -52.35
CA LEU A 6 -4.17 29.57 -52.12
C LEU A 6 -4.12 30.79 -51.16
N HIS A 7 -3.03 30.90 -50.37
CA HIS A 7 -2.63 31.91 -49.34
C HIS A 7 -3.34 31.83 -47.95
N HIS A 8 -2.70 32.02 -46.77
CA HIS A 8 -1.30 32.26 -46.32
C HIS A 8 -1.26 32.22 -44.74
N LEU A 9 -0.17 32.15 -43.94
CA LEU A 9 1.28 31.92 -44.08
C LEU A 9 1.93 31.61 -42.68
N THR A 10 2.87 30.63 -42.55
CA THR A 10 3.90 30.51 -41.46
C THR A 10 3.45 30.38 -39.98
N SER A 11 4.26 29.96 -38.98
CA SER A 11 5.65 29.42 -38.85
C SER A 11 5.74 28.58 -37.55
N GLY A 12 6.71 27.69 -37.29
CA GLY A 12 7.83 27.18 -38.09
C GLY A 12 8.92 26.52 -37.22
N GLN A 13 9.79 25.67 -37.82
CA GLN A 13 11.11 25.19 -37.32
C GLN A 13 11.15 24.35 -36.01
N LEU A 14 12.10 23.41 -35.80
CA LEU A 14 13.12 22.79 -36.67
C LEU A 14 13.33 21.30 -36.29
N LEU A 15 13.85 20.47 -37.21
CA LEU A 15 14.19 19.07 -36.96
C LEU A 15 15.67 18.78 -37.25
N ARG A 16 16.26 17.89 -36.46
CA ARG A 16 17.58 17.23 -36.60
C ARG A 16 18.84 18.12 -36.61
N GLN A 17 19.82 17.67 -35.81
CA GLN A 17 21.10 17.28 -36.40
C GLN A 17 21.65 16.03 -35.68
N LYS A 18 22.39 15.19 -36.42
CA LYS A 18 23.28 14.15 -35.92
C LYS A 18 24.59 14.40 -36.65
N ASP A 19 25.69 14.58 -35.93
CA ASP A 19 27.03 14.57 -36.50
C ASP A 19 28.01 13.91 -35.52
N ASP A 20 28.87 13.04 -36.04
CA ASP A 20 29.83 12.23 -35.28
C ASP A 20 31.07 13.04 -34.90
N ILE A 21 31.54 12.91 -33.65
CA ILE A 21 32.91 13.26 -33.26
C ILE A 21 33.53 12.11 -32.45
N LYS A 22 34.69 11.62 -32.91
CA LYS A 22 35.48 10.56 -32.27
C LYS A 22 36.40 11.12 -31.16
N PRO A 23 36.91 10.27 -30.24
CA PRO A 23 37.44 10.73 -28.95
C PRO A 23 38.90 11.18 -28.98
N SER A 24 39.29 11.98 -27.98
CA SER A 24 40.64 11.94 -27.42
C SER A 24 40.65 12.25 -25.91
N SER A 25 41.71 11.79 -25.25
CA SER A 25 41.97 11.86 -23.82
C SER A 25 42.28 13.28 -23.32
N ALA A 26 41.76 13.68 -22.15
CA ALA A 26 42.60 13.92 -20.95
C ALA A 26 41.83 14.34 -19.66
N TYR A 27 42.21 13.69 -18.56
CA TYR A 27 42.38 14.22 -17.19
C TYR A 27 41.21 14.68 -16.28
N LEU A 28 41.23 14.07 -15.08
CA LEU A 28 40.82 14.55 -13.73
C LEU A 28 39.34 14.71 -13.34
N GLN A 29 38.97 13.87 -12.36
CA GLN A 29 38.29 14.21 -11.10
C GLN A 29 36.97 15.02 -11.16
N GLY A 30 35.87 14.29 -11.33
CA GLY A 30 34.53 14.73 -10.89
C GLY A 30 33.69 13.53 -10.46
N THR A 31 33.40 13.40 -9.16
CA THR A 31 32.61 12.29 -8.60
C THR A 31 31.11 12.47 -8.84
N PHE A 32 30.71 12.46 -10.12
CA PHE A 32 29.29 12.36 -10.47
C PHE A 32 28.81 10.92 -10.33
N SER A 33 28.41 10.58 -9.11
CA SER A 33 27.43 9.52 -8.89
C SER A 33 26.22 9.86 -9.75
N CYS A 34 25.99 9.09 -10.82
CA CYS A 34 24.73 9.13 -11.53
C CYS A 34 23.67 8.54 -10.60
N VAL A 35 23.14 9.39 -9.71
CA VAL A 35 21.92 9.12 -8.96
C VAL A 35 20.85 8.94 -10.02
N ARG A 36 20.60 7.68 -10.36
CA ARG A 36 19.51 7.26 -11.22
C ARG A 36 18.25 7.65 -10.49
N SER A 37 17.78 8.86 -10.78
CA SER A 37 16.58 9.44 -10.22
C SER A 37 15.42 8.59 -10.72
N THR A 38 15.10 7.53 -9.97
CA THR A 38 13.86 6.81 -10.11
C THR A 38 12.79 7.85 -9.88
N GLU A 39 12.12 8.26 -10.96
CA GLU A 39 11.01 9.19 -10.90
C GLU A 39 10.09 8.75 -9.78
N SER A 40 9.87 9.64 -8.81
CA SER A 40 9.04 9.37 -7.64
C SER A 40 7.57 9.37 -8.07
N ILE A 41 7.20 8.37 -8.86
CA ILE A 41 5.81 7.98 -9.08
C ILE A 41 5.25 7.80 -7.68
N SER A 42 4.43 8.75 -7.27
CA SER A 42 3.71 8.72 -6.00
C SER A 42 2.57 7.74 -6.15
N THR A 43 2.94 6.47 -6.37
CA THR A 43 2.07 5.32 -6.16
C THR A 43 1.51 5.47 -4.76
N MET A 44 0.19 5.33 -4.62
CA MET A 44 -0.51 5.33 -3.35
C MET A 44 -0.12 4.06 -2.57
N SER A 45 1.11 4.04 -2.08
CA SER A 45 1.65 2.91 -1.34
C SER A 45 1.00 2.86 0.03
N PHE A 46 0.69 1.65 0.47
CA PHE A 46 0.17 1.44 1.81
C PHE A 46 1.24 1.70 2.87
N SER A 47 2.51 1.82 2.48
CA SER A 47 3.62 2.24 3.34
C SER A 47 3.28 3.47 4.19
N GLY A 48 3.44 3.37 5.51
CA GLY A 48 3.14 4.43 6.46
C GLY A 48 2.76 3.93 7.84
N LYS A 49 2.64 4.86 8.79
CA LYS A 49 2.11 4.63 10.14
C LYS A 49 0.68 5.15 10.20
N TYR A 50 -0.23 4.33 10.71
CA TYR A 50 -1.65 4.67 10.82
C TYR A 50 -2.12 4.41 12.26
N GLN A 51 -2.67 5.44 12.90
CA GLN A 51 -3.31 5.29 14.21
C GLN A 51 -4.81 5.01 14.03
N LEU A 52 -5.31 4.00 14.72
CA LEU A 52 -6.75 3.72 14.82
C LEU A 52 -7.52 4.96 15.32
N GLN A 53 -8.51 5.38 14.54
CA GLN A 53 -9.43 6.47 14.90
C GLN A 53 -10.77 5.93 15.40
N SER A 54 -11.32 4.91 14.73
CA SER A 54 -12.55 4.23 15.14
C SER A 54 -12.55 2.75 14.79
N GLN A 55 -13.40 1.99 15.48
CA GLN A 55 -13.69 0.59 15.21
C GLN A 55 -15.15 0.27 15.53
N GLU A 56 -15.75 -0.59 14.71
CA GLU A 56 -17.15 -1.03 14.76
C GLU A 56 -17.17 -2.57 14.87
N ASN A 57 -18.06 -3.11 15.71
CA ASN A 57 -18.23 -4.56 15.95
C ASN A 57 -16.97 -5.32 16.44
N PHE A 58 -15.99 -4.63 17.01
CA PHE A 58 -14.77 -5.24 17.55
C PHE A 58 -15.04 -6.30 18.63
N GLU A 59 -15.90 -5.98 19.60
CA GLU A 59 -16.20 -6.87 20.72
C GLU A 59 -16.83 -8.22 20.29
N PRO A 60 -17.94 -8.25 19.50
CA PRO A 60 -18.50 -9.53 19.04
C PRO A 60 -17.58 -10.27 18.07
N PHE A 61 -16.83 -9.58 17.20
CA PHE A 61 -15.91 -10.23 16.26
C PHE A 61 -14.73 -10.89 16.98
N MET A 62 -14.12 -10.20 17.94
CA MET A 62 -13.02 -10.78 18.73
C MET A 62 -13.50 -11.89 19.67
N ARG A 63 -14.73 -11.81 20.20
CA ARG A 63 -15.34 -12.90 20.97
C ARG A 63 -15.59 -14.13 20.09
N ALA A 64 -16.00 -13.95 18.84
CA ALA A 64 -16.15 -15.05 17.87
C ALA A 64 -14.80 -15.65 17.41
N LEU A 65 -13.72 -14.87 17.40
CA LEU A 65 -12.34 -15.36 17.26
C LEU A 65 -11.79 -16.01 18.55
N GLY A 66 -12.58 -16.10 19.63
CA GLY A 66 -12.16 -16.74 20.87
C GLY A 66 -11.15 -15.97 21.69
N LEU A 67 -11.03 -14.64 21.52
CA LEU A 67 -10.25 -13.82 22.47
C LEU A 67 -10.96 -13.81 23.83
N PRO A 68 -10.23 -13.90 24.96
CA PRO A 68 -10.81 -13.72 26.27
C PRO A 68 -11.27 -12.27 26.45
N GLU A 69 -12.42 -12.08 27.08
CA GLU A 69 -13.08 -10.77 27.18
C GLU A 69 -12.21 -9.69 27.82
N GLU A 70 -11.36 -10.04 28.78
CA GLU A 70 -10.39 -9.12 29.40
C GLU A 70 -9.41 -8.51 28.37
N GLU A 71 -8.98 -9.28 27.36
CA GLU A 71 -8.14 -8.74 26.28
C GLU A 71 -8.96 -7.96 25.25
N ILE A 72 -10.24 -8.29 25.05
CA ILE A 72 -11.14 -7.51 24.19
C ILE A 72 -11.36 -6.11 24.81
N GLN A 73 -11.66 -6.04 26.11
CA GLN A 73 -11.83 -4.76 26.81
C GLN A 73 -10.53 -3.95 26.79
N LYS A 74 -9.38 -4.56 27.12
CA LYS A 74 -8.07 -3.86 27.00
C LYS A 74 -7.77 -3.40 25.56
N GLY A 75 -8.11 -4.22 24.57
CA GLY A 75 -7.81 -3.95 23.16
C GLY A 75 -8.69 -2.88 22.51
N LYS A 76 -9.88 -2.59 23.06
CA LYS A 76 -10.84 -1.66 22.43
C LYS A 76 -10.54 -0.19 22.67
N ASP A 77 -10.05 0.15 23.87
CA ASP A 77 -9.70 1.52 24.26
C ASP A 77 -8.28 1.91 23.82
N ILE A 78 -7.46 0.92 23.42
CA ILE A 78 -6.12 1.13 22.89
C ILE A 78 -6.20 1.56 21.41
N LYS A 79 -5.73 2.78 21.12
CA LYS A 79 -5.50 3.26 19.76
C LYS A 79 -4.30 2.56 19.12
N SER A 80 -4.52 1.37 18.58
CA SER A 80 -3.49 0.57 17.90
C SER A 80 -2.81 1.36 16.78
N ILE A 81 -1.48 1.43 16.79
CA ILE A 81 -0.67 1.98 15.69
C ILE A 81 -0.32 0.81 14.76
N THR A 82 -0.65 0.96 13.48
CA THR A 82 -0.32 0.00 12.42
C THR A 82 0.74 0.63 11.52
N GLU A 83 1.96 0.11 11.55
CA GLU A 83 3.02 0.44 10.60
C GLU A 83 2.99 -0.58 9.45
N ILE A 84 2.81 -0.10 8.23
CA ILE A 84 2.85 -0.91 7.00
C ILE A 84 4.10 -0.53 6.23
N VAL A 85 4.81 -1.52 5.69
CA VAL A 85 5.93 -1.35 4.76
C VAL A 85 5.65 -2.22 3.53
N GLN A 86 5.44 -1.58 2.39
CA GLN A 86 5.25 -2.22 1.09
C GLN A 86 6.57 -2.24 0.31
N ASP A 87 7.04 -3.44 -0.02
CA ASP A 87 8.23 -3.75 -0.80
C ASP A 87 7.80 -4.50 -2.08
N GLY A 88 7.36 -3.72 -3.07
CA GLY A 88 6.77 -4.23 -4.31
C GLY A 88 5.50 -5.05 -4.07
N LYS A 89 5.65 -6.39 -4.08
CA LYS A 89 4.58 -7.36 -3.76
C LYS A 89 4.56 -7.82 -2.31
N LYS A 90 5.62 -7.58 -1.53
CA LYS A 90 5.70 -7.98 -0.12
C LYS A 90 5.19 -6.87 0.78
N PHE A 91 4.43 -7.24 1.80
CA PHE A 91 3.84 -6.32 2.77
C PHE A 91 4.20 -6.79 4.16
N LYS A 92 4.87 -5.92 4.92
CA LYS A 92 5.17 -6.13 6.34
C LYS A 92 4.28 -5.22 7.16
N ILE A 93 3.45 -5.79 8.03
CA ILE A 93 2.56 -5.05 8.93
C ILE A 93 3.00 -5.29 10.37
N THR A 94 3.35 -4.21 11.06
CA THR A 94 3.60 -4.19 12.51
C THR A 94 2.43 -3.50 13.21
N VAL A 95 1.71 -4.22 14.06
CA VAL A 95 0.60 -3.68 14.87
C VAL A 95 1.06 -3.54 16.32
N THR A 96 1.17 -2.31 16.78
CA THR A 96 1.48 -1.95 18.17
C THR A 96 0.19 -1.56 18.89
N ALA A 97 -0.23 -2.41 19.83
CA ALA A 97 -1.41 -2.23 20.68
C ALA A 97 -0.98 -2.18 22.15
N GLY A 98 -0.67 -0.97 22.63
CA GLY A 98 -0.10 -0.77 23.98
C GLY A 98 1.24 -1.51 24.10
N SER A 99 1.32 -2.46 25.03
CA SER A 99 2.50 -3.30 25.24
C SER A 99 2.62 -4.48 24.28
N LYS A 100 1.56 -4.85 23.53
CA LYS A 100 1.64 -5.93 22.53
C LYS A 100 2.13 -5.36 21.19
N VAL A 101 3.12 -6.03 20.58
CA VAL A 101 3.60 -5.73 19.22
C VAL A 101 3.55 -7.00 18.39
N LEU A 102 2.66 -7.03 17.39
CA LEU A 102 2.51 -8.13 16.44
C LEU A 102 3.17 -7.77 15.12
N LYS A 103 3.81 -8.73 14.45
CA LYS A 103 4.50 -8.54 13.17
C LYS A 103 4.11 -9.64 12.20
N ASN A 104 3.49 -9.26 11.09
CA ASN A 104 3.07 -10.17 10.03
C ASN A 104 3.69 -9.76 8.70
N GLU A 105 4.08 -10.74 7.87
CA GLU A 105 4.54 -10.54 6.49
C GLU A 105 3.67 -11.38 5.55
N PHE A 106 3.29 -10.83 4.40
CA PHE A 106 2.59 -11.55 3.34
C PHE A 106 3.04 -11.07 1.95
N THR A 107 2.88 -11.91 0.94
CA THR A 107 3.07 -11.54 -0.48
C THR A 107 1.73 -11.44 -1.19
N ILE A 108 1.55 -10.43 -2.04
CA ILE A 108 0.37 -10.31 -2.90
C ILE A 108 0.33 -11.45 -3.92
N GLY A 109 -0.75 -12.22 -3.87
CA GLY A 109 -1.00 -13.38 -4.74
C GLY A 109 -0.52 -14.72 -4.19
N GLU A 110 0.03 -14.79 -2.97
CA GLU A 110 0.52 -16.03 -2.35
C GLU A 110 -0.24 -16.34 -1.05
N GLU A 111 -0.41 -17.62 -0.72
CA GLU A 111 -0.96 -18.02 0.58
C GLU A 111 0.08 -17.75 1.68
N SER A 112 -0.24 -16.79 2.55
CA SER A 112 0.63 -16.35 3.64
C SER A 112 0.01 -16.71 5.00
N GLU A 113 0.86 -17.08 5.97
CA GLU A 113 0.43 -17.38 7.34
C GLU A 113 0.55 -16.12 8.20
N MET A 114 -0.58 -15.55 8.63
CA MET A 114 -0.63 -14.38 9.51
C MET A 114 -1.12 -14.77 10.91
N GLU A 115 -0.45 -14.24 11.93
CA GLU A 115 -0.81 -14.39 13.34
C GLU A 115 -1.82 -13.30 13.76
N LEU A 116 -2.94 -13.74 14.32
CA LEU A 116 -4.03 -12.91 14.82
C LEU A 116 -3.79 -12.52 16.29
N MET A 117 -4.55 -11.56 16.83
CA MET A 117 -4.35 -11.06 18.19
C MET A 117 -4.58 -12.09 19.31
N ASN A 118 -5.24 -13.21 19.01
CA ASN A 118 -5.42 -14.38 19.89
C ASN A 118 -4.24 -15.39 19.81
N GLY A 119 -3.20 -15.13 19.02
CA GLY A 119 -2.10 -16.07 18.77
C GLY A 119 -2.48 -17.24 17.84
N GLN A 120 -3.70 -17.28 17.30
CA GLN A 120 -4.04 -18.22 16.23
C GLN A 120 -3.42 -17.76 14.92
N LYS A 121 -3.05 -18.73 14.09
CA LYS A 121 -2.49 -18.48 12.76
C LYS A 121 -3.52 -18.79 11.68
N ALA A 122 -3.73 -17.82 10.79
CA ALA A 122 -4.66 -17.92 9.68
C ALA A 122 -3.91 -17.87 8.34
N LYS A 123 -4.24 -18.80 7.44
CA LYS A 123 -3.81 -18.77 6.04
C LYS A 123 -4.68 -17.78 5.28
N VAL A 124 -4.07 -16.74 4.71
CA VAL A 124 -4.74 -15.70 3.91
C VAL A 124 -4.03 -15.53 2.58
N VAL A 125 -4.80 -15.40 1.50
CA VAL A 125 -4.32 -14.98 0.20
C VAL A 125 -4.74 -13.53 0.02
N VAL A 126 -3.78 -12.60 0.00
CA VAL A 126 -4.07 -11.17 -0.23
C VAL A 126 -3.84 -10.84 -1.71
N GLN A 127 -4.85 -10.27 -2.35
CA GLN A 127 -4.80 -9.75 -3.71
C GLN A 127 -4.92 -8.22 -3.68
N MET A 128 -4.45 -7.55 -4.74
CA MET A 128 -4.55 -6.09 -4.88
C MET A 128 -5.51 -5.76 -6.03
N GLU A 129 -6.53 -4.95 -5.74
CA GLU A 129 -7.55 -4.50 -6.69
C GLU A 129 -7.27 -3.04 -7.04
N GLY A 130 -6.89 -2.77 -8.28
CA GLY A 130 -6.39 -1.46 -8.69
C GLY A 130 -5.11 -1.06 -7.94
N ASN A 131 -5.03 0.20 -7.50
CA ASN A 131 -3.83 0.78 -6.89
C ASN A 131 -3.99 1.14 -5.40
N ASN A 132 -5.20 1.01 -4.83
CA ASN A 132 -5.52 1.51 -3.49
C ASN A 132 -6.43 0.59 -2.66
N LYS A 133 -6.67 -0.65 -3.11
CA LYS A 133 -7.48 -1.63 -2.39
C LYS A 133 -6.79 -2.99 -2.34
N LEU A 134 -6.79 -3.60 -1.17
CA LEU A 134 -6.35 -4.98 -0.94
C LEU A 134 -7.56 -5.83 -0.54
N ILE A 135 -7.63 -7.05 -1.03
CA ILE A 135 -8.66 -8.02 -0.67
C ILE A 135 -7.96 -9.29 -0.18
N GLY A 136 -8.09 -9.60 1.10
CA GLY A 136 -7.63 -10.85 1.68
C GLY A 136 -8.76 -11.87 1.73
N GLU A 137 -8.49 -13.08 1.26
CA GLU A 137 -9.43 -14.20 1.37
C GLU A 137 -8.81 -15.36 2.16
N THR A 138 -9.58 -15.86 3.12
CA THR A 138 -9.21 -16.87 4.11
C THR A 138 -10.36 -17.88 4.20
N LYS A 139 -10.07 -19.11 4.65
CA LYS A 139 -11.11 -20.14 4.88
C LYS A 139 -12.15 -19.64 5.90
N GLY A 140 -13.32 -19.22 5.39
CA GLY A 140 -14.42 -18.68 6.20
C GLY A 140 -14.37 -17.18 6.53
N MET A 141 -13.38 -16.44 6.02
CA MET A 141 -13.24 -15.00 6.29
C MET A 141 -12.79 -14.21 5.05
N LYS A 142 -13.29 -12.98 4.92
CA LYS A 142 -12.86 -12.02 3.89
C LYS A 142 -12.45 -10.70 4.53
N SER A 143 -11.25 -10.20 4.22
CA SER A 143 -10.78 -8.87 4.58
C SER A 143 -10.69 -7.96 3.35
N VAL A 144 -10.95 -6.66 3.55
CA VAL A 144 -10.85 -5.62 2.52
C VAL A 144 -10.19 -4.40 3.17
N THR A 145 -9.08 -3.94 2.60
CA THR A 145 -8.32 -2.79 3.08
C THR A 145 -8.25 -1.73 1.99
N GLU A 146 -8.96 -0.61 2.18
CA GLU A 146 -9.06 0.48 1.22
C GLU A 146 -8.32 1.72 1.72
N LEU A 147 -7.34 2.17 0.93
CA LEU A 147 -6.56 3.37 1.15
C LEU A 147 -7.19 4.55 0.40
N ASN A 148 -7.55 5.58 1.16
CA ASN A 148 -8.13 6.82 0.69
C ASN A 148 -7.23 7.98 1.16
N GLY A 149 -6.11 8.15 0.45
CA GLY A 149 -5.05 9.12 0.79
C GLY A 149 -4.35 8.79 2.10
N ASP A 150 -4.80 9.43 3.18
CA ASP A 150 -4.28 9.24 4.54
C ASP A 150 -5.19 8.38 5.42
N ILE A 151 -6.34 7.92 4.93
CA ILE A 151 -7.27 7.09 5.70
C ILE A 151 -7.26 5.67 5.13
N ILE A 152 -6.93 4.69 5.97
CA ILE A 152 -7.17 3.27 5.70
C ILE A 152 -8.47 2.85 6.37
N THR A 153 -9.40 2.30 5.58
CA THR A 153 -10.55 1.54 6.08
C THR A 153 -10.27 0.06 5.91
N HIS A 154 -10.19 -0.69 7.00
CA HIS A 154 -10.03 -2.15 7.00
C HIS A 154 -11.32 -2.80 7.52
N THR A 155 -11.94 -3.62 6.68
CA THR A 155 -13.18 -4.35 6.98
C THR A 155 -12.91 -5.84 6.92
N MET A 156 -13.28 -6.59 7.96
CA MET A 156 -13.23 -8.06 8.01
C MET A 156 -14.63 -8.61 8.19
N THR A 157 -15.00 -9.62 7.40
CA THR A 157 -16.30 -10.29 7.47
C THR A 157 -16.11 -11.79 7.70
N MET A 158 -16.84 -12.34 8.67
CA MET A 158 -16.80 -13.74 9.09
C MET A 158 -18.24 -14.21 9.37
N GLY A 159 -18.85 -14.92 8.43
CA GLY A 159 -20.29 -15.19 8.46
C GLY A 159 -21.09 -13.89 8.56
N ASP A 160 -22.00 -13.83 9.54
CA ASP A 160 -22.86 -12.67 9.79
C ASP A 160 -22.14 -11.50 10.53
N LEU A 161 -20.88 -11.67 10.95
CA LEU A 161 -20.13 -10.65 11.70
C LEU A 161 -19.18 -9.86 10.79
N SER A 162 -19.41 -8.54 10.70
CA SER A 162 -18.50 -7.61 10.02
C SER A 162 -17.82 -6.63 11.00
N LEU A 163 -16.52 -6.80 11.23
CA LEU A 163 -15.65 -5.83 11.92
C LEU A 163 -15.19 -4.77 10.91
N LYS A 164 -15.30 -3.48 11.28
CA LYS A 164 -14.76 -2.37 10.50
C LYS A 164 -13.83 -1.52 11.36
N ARG A 165 -12.69 -1.12 10.82
CA ARG A 165 -11.65 -0.30 11.49
C ARG A 165 -11.29 0.86 10.56
N VAL A 166 -11.25 2.07 11.08
CA VAL A 166 -10.78 3.26 10.35
C VAL A 166 -9.53 3.79 11.06
N SER A 167 -8.43 3.83 10.33
CA SER A 167 -7.12 4.30 10.81
C SER A 167 -6.65 5.46 9.94
N LYS A 168 -6.09 6.51 10.56
CA LYS A 168 -5.55 7.68 9.85
C LYS A 168 -4.03 7.70 9.96
N ARG A 169 -3.35 8.09 8.88
CA ARG A 169 -1.89 8.29 8.83
C ARG A 169 -1.44 9.28 9.92
N ILE A 170 -0.30 8.99 10.54
CA ILE A 170 0.40 9.80 11.54
C ILE A 170 1.89 9.92 11.22
#